data_AF-A0A7K4HR33-F1
#
_entry.id   AF-A0A7K4HR33-F1
#
_cell.length_a   1.000
_cell.length_b   1.000
_cell.length_c   1.000
_cell.angle_alpha   90.00
_cell.angle_beta   90.00
_cell.angle_gamma   90.00
#
_symmetry.space_group_name_H-M   'P 1'
#
loop_
_entity.id
_entity.type
_entity.pdbx_description
1 polymer ?
#
loop_
_entity_poly.entity_id
_entity_poly.type
_entity_poly.pdbx_seq_one_letter_code
_entity_poly.pdbx_strand_id
1 'polypeptide(L)'
;MFEGLRSKLQNIQKKFGRSIEEAAGPDVVVEAPSPVPQPEASRPAVVPDTLSSATIPKPEKKAEGFVAKVKSLIIERELIISEKDIAEPLEELEMALLENDVALDVSDAIIGYMKEDLVGSHRKIGTSVDTVVTAALRGALLRVLGEGFDPIDYVRAHERPVKILITGVNGTGKTTSIAKMAHYFKKNGFSVVLGAGDTFRAGAIDQIAEHAARLGVKVIQHQEGSDPAAVLYDTVEYAKAHEIDVVLADTAGRFHNRKNLMSQLDKIRRVMKPDLVVYVDEAVAGNDAVVRAKDFNDLVGTDAVMLTKADMDPRGGAAISIAQTIGKPILFLGTGQGYDDIVPFRPERVVDELIGAEG
;
A
#
# COMPACT_ATOMS: atom_id res chain seq x y z
N MET A 1 -6.16 -1.85 13.66
CA MET A 1 -7.08 -1.41 12.58
C MET A 1 -7.30 -2.62 11.67
N PHE A 2 -8.17 -2.56 10.67
CA PHE A 2 -8.19 -3.54 9.56
C PHE A 2 -8.48 -5.02 9.94
N GLU A 3 -9.16 -5.28 11.06
CA GLU A 3 -9.37 -6.66 11.55
C GLU A 3 -10.08 -7.58 10.56
N GLY A 4 -11.08 -7.05 9.84
CA GLY A 4 -11.84 -7.79 8.84
C GLY A 4 -10.95 -8.32 7.72
N LEU A 5 -10.16 -7.45 7.08
CA LEU A 5 -9.25 -7.85 6.02
C LEU A 5 -8.09 -8.71 6.54
N ARG A 6 -7.49 -8.34 7.68
CA ARG A 6 -6.38 -9.09 8.30
C ARG A 6 -6.74 -10.56 8.51
N SER A 7 -7.89 -10.83 9.15
CA SER A 7 -8.31 -12.20 9.45
C SER A 7 -8.55 -13.03 8.19
N LYS A 8 -9.10 -12.45 7.12
CA LYS A 8 -9.30 -13.15 5.84
C LYS A 8 -7.99 -13.44 5.14
N LEU A 9 -7.08 -12.47 5.05
CA LEU A 9 -5.77 -12.65 4.42
C LEU A 9 -4.97 -13.77 5.10
N GLN A 10 -4.97 -13.83 6.44
CA GLN A 10 -4.30 -14.90 7.19
C GLN A 10 -4.91 -16.28 6.95
N ASN A 11 -6.23 -16.37 6.78
CA ASN A 11 -6.89 -17.64 6.45
C ASN A 11 -6.58 -18.08 5.02
N ILE A 12 -6.52 -17.14 4.09
CA ILE A 12 -6.19 -17.39 2.69
C ILE A 12 -4.76 -17.89 2.56
N GLN A 13 -3.78 -17.29 3.25
CA GLN A 13 -2.39 -17.75 3.25
C GLN A 13 -2.27 -19.25 3.57
N LYS A 14 -3.02 -19.73 4.57
CA LYS A 14 -3.04 -21.16 4.94
C LYS A 14 -3.66 -22.06 3.85
N LYS A 15 -4.64 -21.55 3.10
CA LYS A 15 -5.26 -22.30 1.99
C LYS A 15 -4.34 -22.42 0.79
N PHE A 16 -3.64 -21.35 0.43
CA PHE A 16 -2.56 -21.41 -0.56
C PHE A 16 -1.51 -22.47 -0.17
N GLY A 17 -1.05 -22.45 1.09
CA GLY A 17 -0.11 -23.45 1.61
C GLY A 17 -0.58 -24.88 1.38
N ARG A 18 -1.81 -25.19 1.80
CA ARG A 18 -2.42 -26.52 1.62
C ARG A 18 -2.58 -26.93 0.17
N SER A 19 -3.09 -26.04 -0.69
CA SER A 19 -3.36 -26.37 -2.09
C SER A 19 -2.07 -26.69 -2.86
N ILE A 20 -1.00 -25.92 -2.62
CA ILE A 20 0.32 -26.15 -3.22
C ILE A 20 0.98 -27.41 -2.66
N GLU A 21 0.82 -27.71 -1.37
CA GLU A 21 1.32 -28.94 -0.76
C GLU A 21 0.59 -30.20 -1.27
N GLU A 22 -0.74 -30.12 -1.46
CA GLU A 22 -1.53 -31.22 -2.03
C GLU A 22 -1.13 -31.50 -3.49
N ALA A 23 -0.86 -30.46 -4.28
CA ALA A 23 -0.34 -30.60 -5.63
C ALA A 23 1.08 -31.22 -5.68
N ALA A 24 1.86 -31.10 -4.60
CA ALA A 24 3.20 -31.66 -4.48
C ALA A 24 3.26 -33.18 -4.19
N GLY A 25 2.18 -33.78 -3.68
CA GLY A 25 2.09 -35.21 -3.37
C GLY A 25 2.85 -35.66 -2.10
N PRO A 26 2.59 -36.87 -1.57
CA PRO A 26 3.00 -37.31 -0.22
C PRO A 26 4.44 -37.81 -0.02
N ASP A 27 5.38 -37.65 -0.97
CA ASP A 27 6.76 -38.16 -0.82
C ASP A 27 7.79 -37.06 -0.52
N VAL A 28 7.73 -36.51 0.69
CA VAL A 28 8.91 -35.96 1.37
C VAL A 28 8.96 -36.51 2.80
N VAL A 29 8.96 -37.84 2.94
CA VAL A 29 9.47 -38.45 4.18
C VAL A 29 10.99 -38.26 4.15
N VAL A 30 11.50 -37.46 5.08
CA VAL A 30 12.92 -37.32 5.34
C VAL A 30 13.45 -38.66 5.83
N GLU A 31 13.91 -39.51 4.93
CA GLU A 31 14.68 -40.68 5.31
C GLU A 31 16.07 -40.20 5.77
N ALA A 32 16.34 -40.38 7.07
CA ALA A 32 17.61 -40.04 7.66
C ALA A 32 18.75 -40.75 6.89
N PRO A 33 19.88 -40.07 6.61
CA PRO A 33 20.95 -40.69 5.85
C PRO A 33 21.52 -41.86 6.66
N SER A 34 21.32 -43.07 6.14
CA SER A 34 22.05 -44.25 6.59
C SER A 34 23.55 -44.05 6.31
N PRO A 35 24.43 -44.47 7.22
CA PRO A 35 25.85 -44.14 7.13
C PRO A 35 26.51 -44.82 5.94
N VAL A 36 27.26 -44.03 5.18
CA VAL A 36 28.10 -44.44 4.06
C VAL A 36 29.15 -45.46 4.54
N PRO A 37 29.32 -46.64 3.89
CA PRO A 37 30.45 -47.51 4.17
C PRO A 37 31.75 -46.87 3.65
N GLN A 38 32.77 -46.80 4.49
CA GLN A 38 34.11 -46.37 4.09
C GLN A 38 34.71 -47.34 3.05
N PRO A 39 35.44 -46.87 2.02
CA PRO A 39 36.12 -47.76 1.09
C PRO A 39 37.47 -48.23 1.67
N GLU A 40 37.67 -49.54 1.69
CA GLU A 40 38.96 -50.18 1.93
C GLU A 40 39.97 -49.84 0.83
N ALA A 41 41.21 -49.59 1.26
CA ALA A 41 42.35 -49.34 0.39
C ALA A 41 42.76 -50.60 -0.39
N SER A 42 42.89 -50.47 -1.71
CA SER A 42 43.56 -51.46 -2.56
C SER A 42 44.70 -50.83 -3.35
N ARG A 43 45.84 -51.52 -3.33
CA ARG A 43 47.10 -51.19 -4.02
C ARG A 43 46.98 -51.42 -5.53
N PRO A 44 47.82 -50.77 -6.37
CA PRO A 44 47.68 -50.79 -7.81
C PRO A 44 48.47 -51.91 -8.48
N ALA A 45 47.97 -52.44 -9.59
CA ALA A 45 48.81 -53.14 -10.57
C ALA A 45 48.15 -53.19 -11.97
N VAL A 46 48.85 -52.56 -12.93
CA VAL A 46 49.02 -52.93 -14.35
C VAL A 46 47.88 -52.62 -15.35
N VAL A 47 48.15 -51.60 -16.18
CA VAL A 47 47.73 -51.47 -17.60
C VAL A 47 48.71 -52.32 -18.45
N PRO A 48 48.35 -52.87 -19.63
CA PRO A 48 48.17 -52.02 -20.82
C PRO A 48 47.09 -52.58 -21.81
N ASP A 49 46.24 -51.71 -22.36
CA ASP A 49 46.29 -51.18 -23.73
C ASP A 49 45.49 -51.94 -24.82
N THR A 50 44.90 -51.08 -25.66
CA THR A 50 44.70 -51.20 -27.12
C THR A 50 43.40 -51.74 -27.72
N LEU A 51 42.72 -50.79 -28.38
CA LEU A 51 42.24 -50.79 -29.77
C LEU A 51 41.15 -51.81 -30.13
N SER A 52 39.92 -51.32 -30.33
CA SER A 52 39.42 -50.81 -31.62
C SER A 52 39.37 -51.89 -32.72
N SER A 53 38.16 -52.34 -33.03
CA SER A 53 37.78 -52.73 -34.38
C SER A 53 36.29 -52.49 -34.60
N ALA A 54 36.02 -51.76 -35.66
CA ALA A 54 34.72 -51.38 -36.19
C ALA A 54 33.88 -52.58 -36.64
N THR A 55 32.54 -52.43 -36.65
CA THR A 55 31.73 -52.71 -37.85
C THR A 55 30.34 -52.07 -37.73
N ILE A 56 29.88 -51.39 -38.78
CA ILE A 56 28.47 -51.03 -39.02
C ILE A 56 27.89 -52.09 -39.98
N PRO A 57 26.64 -52.52 -39.78
CA PRO A 57 25.69 -52.44 -40.90
C PRO A 57 24.32 -51.88 -40.48
N LYS A 58 23.74 -51.08 -41.37
CA LYS A 58 22.30 -50.74 -41.49
C LYS A 58 21.66 -51.72 -42.50
N PRO A 59 20.35 -51.70 -42.78
CA PRO A 59 19.16 -51.37 -41.97
C PRO A 59 18.05 -52.44 -42.12
N GLU A 60 17.04 -52.53 -41.25
CA GLU A 60 15.77 -53.16 -41.62
C GLU A 60 14.57 -52.67 -40.79
N LYS A 61 13.42 -52.54 -41.48
CA LYS A 61 12.13 -52.02 -41.00
C LYS A 61 11.25 -53.17 -40.50
N LYS A 62 10.56 -53.01 -39.36
CA LYS A 62 9.08 -53.02 -39.24
C LYS A 62 8.59 -53.06 -37.78
N ALA A 63 7.58 -52.21 -37.56
CA ALA A 63 6.35 -52.38 -36.77
C ALA A 63 6.37 -52.80 -35.28
N GLU A 64 5.75 -51.90 -34.51
CA GLU A 64 4.87 -52.14 -33.36
C GLU A 64 5.48 -52.53 -31.99
N GLY A 65 5.22 -51.66 -31.01
CA GLY A 65 5.56 -51.87 -29.61
C GLY A 65 5.25 -50.62 -28.79
N PHE A 66 3.97 -50.38 -28.53
CA PHE A 66 3.50 -49.44 -27.52
C PHE A 66 4.09 -49.84 -26.15
N VAL A 67 4.50 -48.86 -25.35
CA VAL A 67 4.91 -48.95 -23.93
C VAL A 67 6.33 -49.48 -23.65
N ALA A 68 7.26 -48.56 -23.41
CA ALA A 68 8.27 -48.74 -22.37
C ALA A 68 8.87 -47.41 -21.92
N LYS A 69 8.47 -47.01 -20.70
CA LYS A 69 9.27 -46.21 -19.75
C LYS A 69 9.61 -44.79 -20.18
N VAL A 70 8.70 -43.88 -19.82
CA VAL A 70 8.93 -42.91 -18.74
C VAL A 70 10.41 -42.88 -18.31
N LYS A 71 11.22 -42.17 -19.08
CA LYS A 71 12.45 -41.56 -18.55
C LYS A 71 12.04 -40.20 -18.03
N SER A 72 11.29 -40.21 -16.94
CA SER A 72 11.33 -39.15 -15.93
C SER A 72 12.76 -39.19 -15.38
N LEU A 73 13.68 -38.63 -16.15
CA LEU A 73 14.97 -38.24 -15.64
C LEU A 73 14.67 -37.23 -14.55
N ILE A 74 15.00 -37.65 -13.34
CA ILE A 74 15.17 -36.89 -12.12
C ILE A 74 15.97 -35.63 -12.49
N ILE A 75 15.25 -34.56 -12.78
CA ILE A 75 15.79 -33.22 -13.01
C ILE A 75 15.10 -32.40 -11.93
N GLU A 76 15.89 -32.05 -10.92
CA GLU A 76 15.63 -31.00 -9.92
C GLU A 76 14.29 -31.07 -9.19
N ARG A 77 14.34 -31.37 -7.88
CA ARG A 77 13.19 -31.28 -6.94
C ARG A 77 12.77 -29.81 -6.72
N GLU A 78 12.52 -29.09 -7.79
CA GLU A 78 11.90 -27.77 -7.78
C GLU A 78 10.40 -27.98 -7.99
N LEU A 79 9.62 -27.70 -6.95
CA LEU A 79 8.18 -27.65 -7.11
C LEU A 79 7.86 -26.42 -7.95
N ILE A 80 7.51 -26.61 -9.21
CA ILE A 80 7.03 -25.54 -10.08
C ILE A 80 5.55 -25.33 -9.74
N ILE A 81 5.23 -24.21 -9.10
CA ILE A 81 3.83 -23.83 -8.85
C ILE A 81 3.19 -23.51 -10.20
N SER A 82 2.14 -24.26 -10.56
CA SER A 82 1.35 -24.00 -11.75
C SER A 82 0.16 -23.11 -11.43
N GLU A 83 -0.42 -22.46 -12.45
CA GLU A 83 -1.63 -21.65 -12.28
C GLU A 83 -2.80 -22.43 -11.66
N LYS A 84 -2.88 -23.74 -11.95
CA LYS A 84 -3.97 -24.59 -11.44
C LYS A 84 -3.88 -24.80 -9.94
N ASP A 85 -2.67 -24.81 -9.38
CA ASP A 85 -2.42 -25.08 -7.95
C ASP A 85 -2.78 -23.88 -7.06
N ILE A 86 -3.02 -22.72 -7.66
CA ILE A 86 -3.32 -21.47 -6.95
C ILE A 86 -4.64 -20.83 -7.39
N ALA A 87 -5.33 -21.39 -8.39
CA ALA A 87 -6.53 -20.80 -8.98
C ALA A 87 -7.66 -20.59 -7.94
N GLU A 88 -8.06 -21.65 -7.23
CA GLU A 88 -9.11 -21.58 -6.21
C GLU A 88 -8.72 -20.64 -5.03
N PRO A 89 -7.50 -20.73 -4.45
CA PRO A 89 -7.06 -19.75 -3.45
C PRO A 89 -7.05 -18.29 -3.93
N LEU A 90 -6.77 -18.03 -5.21
CA LEU A 90 -6.80 -16.67 -5.77
C LEU A 90 -8.23 -16.15 -5.94
N GLU A 91 -9.18 -16.99 -6.39
CA GLU A 91 -10.59 -16.61 -6.47
C GLU A 91 -11.15 -16.29 -5.07
N GLU A 92 -10.77 -17.07 -4.06
CA GLU A 92 -11.13 -16.77 -2.68
C GLU A 92 -10.49 -15.49 -2.14
N LEU A 93 -9.23 -15.22 -2.52
CA LEU A 93 -8.55 -13.96 -2.20
C LEU A 93 -9.29 -12.76 -2.79
N GLU A 94 -9.67 -12.85 -4.06
CA GLU A 94 -10.43 -11.81 -4.76
C GLU A 94 -11.77 -11.54 -4.03
N MET A 95 -12.54 -12.58 -3.73
CA MET A 95 -13.79 -12.44 -2.98
C MET A 95 -13.56 -11.79 -1.61
N ALA A 96 -12.52 -12.21 -0.87
CA ALA A 96 -12.21 -11.64 0.42
C ALA A 96 -11.81 -10.16 0.38
N LEU A 97 -11.08 -9.74 -0.67
CA LEU A 97 -10.71 -8.35 -0.92
C LEU A 97 -11.96 -7.52 -1.19
N LEU A 98 -12.81 -7.95 -2.13
CA LEU A 98 -14.04 -7.26 -2.50
C LEU A 98 -15.01 -7.12 -1.31
N GLU A 99 -15.18 -8.16 -0.51
CA GLU A 99 -16.01 -8.14 0.70
C GLU A 99 -15.52 -7.16 1.78
N ASN A 100 -14.25 -6.73 1.71
CA ASN A 100 -13.64 -5.76 2.63
C ASN A 100 -13.43 -4.38 1.99
N ASP A 101 -14.26 -4.03 1.00
CA ASP A 101 -14.20 -2.74 0.29
C ASP A 101 -12.84 -2.44 -0.34
N VAL A 102 -12.14 -3.48 -0.82
CA VAL A 102 -11.07 -3.28 -1.80
C VAL A 102 -11.71 -3.09 -3.16
N ALA A 103 -11.33 -2.03 -3.88
CA ALA A 103 -11.85 -1.72 -5.19
C ALA A 103 -11.48 -2.83 -6.19
N LEU A 104 -12.36 -3.06 -7.18
CA LEU A 104 -12.21 -4.18 -8.12
C LEU A 104 -10.89 -4.12 -8.90
N ASP A 105 -10.56 -2.96 -9.45
CA ASP A 105 -9.30 -2.72 -10.16
C ASP A 105 -8.06 -2.99 -9.31
N VAL A 106 -8.17 -2.71 -8.00
CA VAL A 106 -7.10 -2.95 -7.03
C VAL A 106 -7.01 -4.42 -6.65
N SER A 107 -8.15 -5.09 -6.47
CA SER A 107 -8.22 -6.53 -6.26
C SER A 107 -7.58 -7.27 -7.45
N ASP A 108 -7.97 -6.93 -8.68
CA ASP A 108 -7.42 -7.50 -9.90
C ASP A 108 -5.90 -7.33 -9.97
N ALA A 109 -5.39 -6.15 -9.59
CA ALA A 109 -3.95 -5.89 -9.54
C ALA A 109 -3.24 -6.78 -8.51
N ILE A 110 -3.79 -6.94 -7.30
CA ILE A 110 -3.23 -7.83 -6.27
C ILE A 110 -3.18 -9.28 -6.77
N ILE A 111 -4.26 -9.77 -7.38
CA ILE A 111 -4.34 -11.12 -7.94
C ILE A 111 -3.32 -11.29 -9.08
N GLY A 112 -3.17 -10.29 -9.95
CA GLY A 112 -2.17 -10.26 -11.01
C GLY A 112 -0.74 -10.41 -10.46
N TYR A 113 -0.36 -9.57 -9.50
CA TYR A 113 0.96 -9.61 -8.87
C TYR A 113 1.23 -10.93 -8.14
N MET A 114 0.22 -11.49 -7.49
CA MET A 114 0.32 -12.81 -6.86
C MET A 114 0.58 -13.92 -7.89
N LYS A 115 -0.13 -13.91 -9.03
CA LYS A 115 0.09 -14.88 -10.11
C LYS A 115 1.51 -14.75 -10.67
N GLU A 116 1.96 -13.53 -10.94
CA GLU A 116 3.31 -13.25 -11.44
C GLU A 116 4.41 -13.74 -10.50
N ASP A 117 4.24 -13.56 -9.19
CA ASP A 117 5.25 -13.92 -8.20
C ASP A 117 5.25 -15.42 -7.84
N LEU A 118 4.11 -16.09 -7.97
CA LEU A 118 3.95 -17.51 -7.60
C LEU A 118 4.18 -18.45 -8.79
N VAL A 119 3.62 -18.15 -9.96
CA VAL A 119 3.66 -19.08 -11.11
C VAL A 119 5.08 -19.20 -11.65
N GLY A 120 5.57 -20.43 -11.77
CA GLY A 120 6.93 -20.67 -12.25
C GLY A 120 8.03 -20.34 -11.23
N SER A 121 7.67 -19.97 -9.99
CA SER A 121 8.66 -19.72 -8.94
C SER A 121 9.39 -21.02 -8.58
N HIS A 122 10.72 -20.98 -8.70
CA HIS A 122 11.60 -22.11 -8.40
C HIS A 122 11.91 -22.15 -6.90
N ARG A 123 11.39 -23.16 -6.20
CA ARG A 123 11.63 -23.34 -4.78
C ARG A 123 13.09 -23.72 -4.52
N LYS A 124 13.83 -22.88 -3.79
CA LYS A 124 15.08 -23.32 -3.13
C LYS A 124 14.75 -24.37 -2.08
N ILE A 125 15.51 -25.47 -2.07
CA ILE A 125 15.39 -26.55 -1.08
C ILE A 125 15.43 -25.95 0.33
N GLY A 126 14.36 -26.16 1.12
CA GLY A 126 14.29 -25.73 2.53
C GLY A 126 13.36 -24.54 2.84
N THR A 127 12.87 -23.78 1.84
CA THR A 127 11.86 -22.74 2.08
C THR A 127 10.46 -23.36 2.23
N SER A 128 9.66 -22.95 3.22
CA SER A 128 8.27 -23.41 3.34
C SER A 128 7.36 -22.73 2.32
N VAL A 129 6.32 -23.41 1.88
CA VAL A 129 5.32 -22.87 0.93
C VAL A 129 4.69 -21.61 1.51
N ASP A 130 4.36 -21.64 2.80
CA ASP A 130 3.80 -20.49 3.53
C ASP A 130 4.69 -19.24 3.45
N THR A 131 6.03 -19.39 3.49
CA THR A 131 6.94 -18.25 3.35
C THR A 131 6.88 -17.66 1.94
N VAL A 132 6.79 -18.48 0.91
CA VAL A 132 6.70 -18.02 -0.49
C VAL A 132 5.40 -17.27 -0.72
N VAL A 133 4.27 -17.84 -0.30
CA VAL A 133 2.94 -17.22 -0.41
C VAL A 133 2.87 -15.91 0.36
N THR A 134 3.40 -15.89 1.58
CA THR A 134 3.42 -14.67 2.40
C THR A 134 4.28 -13.58 1.77
N ALA A 135 5.43 -13.93 1.22
CA ALA A 135 6.29 -12.98 0.52
C ALA A 135 5.61 -12.41 -0.74
N ALA A 136 4.94 -13.27 -1.54
CA ALA A 136 4.18 -12.85 -2.71
C ALA A 136 3.04 -11.89 -2.32
N LEU A 137 2.25 -12.23 -1.30
CA LEU A 137 1.15 -11.37 -0.84
C LEU A 137 1.65 -10.04 -0.31
N ARG A 138 2.72 -10.07 0.49
CA ARG A 138 3.39 -8.86 0.99
C ARG A 138 3.86 -7.99 -0.17
N GLY A 139 4.50 -8.59 -1.17
CA GLY A 139 4.98 -7.90 -2.38
C GLY A 139 3.82 -7.27 -3.16
N ALA A 140 2.75 -8.02 -3.41
CA ALA A 140 1.57 -7.54 -4.13
C ALA A 140 0.92 -6.34 -3.42
N LEU A 141 0.73 -6.41 -2.10
CA LEU A 141 0.15 -5.31 -1.31
C LEU A 141 1.04 -4.07 -1.32
N LEU A 142 2.37 -4.23 -1.21
CA LEU A 142 3.30 -3.09 -1.29
C LEU A 142 3.32 -2.44 -2.66
N ARG A 143 3.23 -3.22 -3.75
CA ARG A 143 3.14 -2.66 -5.11
C ARG A 143 1.91 -1.78 -5.28
N VAL A 144 0.77 -2.19 -4.71
CA VAL A 144 -0.50 -1.44 -4.75
C VAL A 144 -0.48 -0.19 -3.86
N LEU A 145 0.08 -0.30 -2.65
CA LEU A 145 0.16 0.83 -1.72
C LEU A 145 1.20 1.87 -2.15
N GLY A 146 2.16 1.47 -2.99
CA GLY A 146 3.23 2.32 -3.48
C GLY A 146 4.25 2.68 -2.41
N GLU A 147 5.05 3.72 -2.69
CA GLU A 147 6.04 4.23 -1.77
C GLU A 147 5.39 5.06 -0.65
N GLY A 148 5.93 4.97 0.56
CA GLY A 148 5.49 5.79 1.68
C GLY A 148 5.82 7.27 1.47
N PHE A 149 5.02 8.14 2.09
CA PHE A 149 5.30 9.58 2.14
C PHE A 149 5.63 9.99 3.57
N ASP A 150 6.84 10.48 3.82
CA ASP A 150 7.21 11.03 5.12
C ASP A 150 6.95 12.54 5.18
N PRO A 151 5.95 13.00 5.96
CA PRO A 151 5.64 14.42 6.08
C PRO A 151 6.79 15.25 6.69
N ILE A 152 7.60 14.67 7.57
CA ILE A 152 8.71 15.36 8.22
C ILE A 152 9.86 15.54 7.24
N ASP A 153 10.23 14.47 6.52
CA ASP A 153 11.30 14.56 5.53
C ASP A 153 10.92 15.47 4.37
N TYR A 154 9.64 15.44 3.96
CA TYR A 154 9.12 16.40 2.98
C TYR A 154 9.32 17.84 3.44
N VAL A 155 8.92 18.19 4.67
CA VAL A 155 9.08 19.57 5.19
C VAL A 155 10.56 19.96 5.31
N ARG A 156 11.46 19.04 5.69
CA ARG A 156 12.90 19.32 5.76
C ARG A 156 13.55 19.56 4.41
N ALA A 157 13.06 18.87 3.37
CA ALA A 157 13.63 18.92 2.02
C ALA A 157 13.11 20.09 1.17
N HIS A 158 12.07 20.81 1.63
CA HIS A 158 11.44 21.89 0.86
C HIS A 158 11.78 23.28 1.40
N GLU A 159 11.68 24.28 0.51
CA GLU A 159 11.85 25.68 0.87
C GLU A 159 10.72 26.14 1.80
N ARG A 160 11.06 26.91 2.83
CA ARG A 160 10.11 27.40 3.83
C ARG A 160 9.48 28.73 3.40
N PRO A 161 8.20 29.00 3.73
CA PRO A 161 7.27 28.09 4.38
C PRO A 161 6.74 27.01 3.43
N VAL A 162 6.66 25.77 3.91
CA VAL A 162 5.98 24.69 3.18
C VAL A 162 4.47 24.90 3.29
N LYS A 163 3.82 25.11 2.15
CA LYS A 163 2.40 25.46 2.04
C LYS A 163 1.56 24.23 1.75
N ILE A 164 0.80 23.78 2.74
CA ILE A 164 -0.07 22.61 2.63
C ILE A 164 -1.53 23.06 2.58
N LEU A 165 -2.19 22.81 1.44
CA LEU A 165 -3.60 23.11 1.23
C LEU A 165 -4.44 21.87 1.51
N ILE A 166 -5.36 21.98 2.47
CA ILE A 166 -6.25 20.88 2.84
C ILE A 166 -7.60 21.03 2.14
N THR A 167 -8.01 19.99 1.44
CA THR A 167 -9.27 19.91 0.68
C THR A 167 -10.06 18.67 1.08
N GLY A 168 -11.30 18.53 0.60
CA GLY A 168 -12.15 17.39 0.91
C GLY A 168 -13.60 17.75 1.16
N VAL A 169 -14.47 16.75 1.24
CA VAL A 169 -15.91 16.97 1.42
C VAL A 169 -16.27 17.40 2.84
N ASN A 170 -17.46 17.96 3.05
CA ASN A 170 -17.92 18.35 4.37
C ASN A 170 -18.09 17.12 5.28
N GLY A 171 -17.78 17.26 6.57
CA GLY A 171 -17.99 16.20 7.56
C GLY A 171 -16.89 15.15 7.65
N THR A 172 -15.88 15.17 6.77
CA THR A 172 -14.75 14.21 6.78
C THR A 172 -13.63 14.58 7.76
N GLY A 173 -13.80 15.63 8.57
CA GLY A 173 -12.84 15.98 9.61
C GLY A 173 -11.68 16.90 9.20
N LYS A 174 -11.72 17.59 8.05
CA LYS A 174 -10.68 18.54 7.59
C LYS A 174 -10.09 19.45 8.67
N THR A 175 -10.93 20.22 9.35
CA THR A 175 -10.47 21.20 10.36
C THR A 175 -9.79 20.51 11.55
N THR A 176 -10.31 19.36 12.00
CA THR A 176 -9.67 18.54 13.03
C THR A 176 -8.36 17.94 12.54
N SER A 177 -8.30 17.48 11.28
CA SER A 177 -7.09 16.98 10.64
C SER A 177 -5.99 18.04 10.56
N ILE A 178 -6.34 19.28 10.23
CA ILE A 178 -5.41 20.43 10.27
C ILE A 178 -4.84 20.63 11.66
N ALA A 179 -5.68 20.60 12.70
CA ALA A 179 -5.22 20.76 14.07
C ALA A 179 -4.29 19.62 14.51
N LYS A 180 -4.60 18.37 14.13
CA LYS A 180 -3.75 17.20 14.37
C LYS A 180 -2.41 17.30 13.63
N MET A 181 -2.41 17.71 12.37
CA MET A 181 -1.19 17.95 11.59
C MET A 181 -0.35 19.07 12.21
N ALA A 182 -0.97 20.17 12.65
CA ALA A 182 -0.27 21.26 13.33
C ALA A 182 0.43 20.78 14.60
N HIS A 183 -0.28 20.00 15.42
CA HIS A 183 0.27 19.39 16.63
C HIS A 183 1.41 18.42 16.31
N TYR A 184 1.24 17.57 15.30
CA TYR A 184 2.26 16.62 14.83
C TYR A 184 3.53 17.35 14.38
N PHE A 185 3.43 18.37 13.52
CA PHE A 185 4.58 19.14 13.07
C PHE A 185 5.26 19.89 14.22
N LYS A 186 4.50 20.48 15.16
CA LYS A 186 5.06 21.10 16.36
C LYS A 186 5.82 20.13 17.25
N LYS A 187 5.27 18.93 17.48
CA LYS A 187 5.96 17.87 18.24
C LYS A 187 7.28 17.46 17.59
N ASN A 188 7.39 17.63 16.27
CA ASN A 188 8.62 17.35 15.50
C ASN A 188 9.52 18.57 15.30
N GLY A 189 9.27 19.67 16.02
CA GLY A 189 10.14 20.85 16.06
C GLY A 189 9.88 21.91 15.00
N PHE A 190 8.79 21.81 14.23
CA PHE A 190 8.43 22.82 13.24
C PHE A 190 7.48 23.87 13.82
N SER A 191 7.71 25.13 13.45
CA SER A 191 6.76 26.22 13.63
C SER A 191 5.64 26.13 12.59
N VAL A 192 4.41 26.43 13.02
CA VAL A 192 3.21 26.27 12.19
C VAL A 192 2.34 27.52 12.28
N VAL A 193 1.69 27.89 11.18
CA VAL A 193 0.58 28.85 11.13
C VAL A 193 -0.61 28.25 10.39
N LEU A 194 -1.82 28.57 10.84
CA LEU A 194 -3.08 28.12 10.23
C LEU A 194 -3.74 29.24 9.43
N GLY A 195 -4.32 28.91 8.28
CA GLY A 195 -5.17 29.81 7.50
C GLY A 195 -6.63 29.34 7.47
N ALA A 196 -7.56 30.19 7.93
CA ALA A 196 -8.99 29.87 7.99
C ALA A 196 -9.70 30.14 6.66
N GLY A 197 -9.51 29.28 5.66
CA GLY A 197 -10.08 29.44 4.32
C GLY A 197 -11.54 28.99 4.14
N ASP A 198 -12.18 28.34 5.13
CA ASP A 198 -13.64 28.10 5.13
C ASP A 198 -14.39 29.34 5.64
N THR A 199 -14.32 30.44 4.89
CA THR A 199 -14.82 31.75 5.33
C THR A 199 -16.34 31.87 5.36
N PHE A 200 -17.07 30.94 4.74
CA PHE A 200 -18.53 30.97 4.62
C PHE A 200 -19.26 30.23 5.75
N ARG A 201 -18.52 29.63 6.68
CA ARG A 201 -19.07 28.94 7.84
C ARG A 201 -18.47 29.57 9.09
N ALA A 202 -19.20 30.48 9.73
CA ALA A 202 -18.79 31.08 11.01
C ALA A 202 -18.30 30.04 12.02
N GLY A 203 -19.06 28.95 12.19
CA GLY A 203 -18.67 27.87 13.11
C GLY A 203 -17.38 27.14 12.72
N ALA A 204 -16.97 27.13 11.44
CA ALA A 204 -15.68 26.56 11.03
C ALA A 204 -14.52 27.51 11.37
N ILE A 205 -14.71 28.83 11.21
CA ILE A 205 -13.74 29.85 11.62
C ILE A 205 -13.51 29.78 13.14
N ASP A 206 -14.60 29.74 13.93
CA ASP A 206 -14.49 29.64 15.39
C ASP A 206 -13.83 28.31 15.82
N GLN A 207 -14.17 27.21 15.16
CA GLN A 207 -13.59 25.89 15.44
C GLN A 207 -12.07 25.87 15.21
N ILE A 208 -11.59 26.37 14.07
CA ILE A 208 -10.15 26.39 13.80
C ILE A 208 -9.42 27.35 14.75
N ALA A 209 -10.04 28.48 15.11
CA ALA A 209 -9.49 29.41 16.09
C ALA A 209 -9.36 28.79 17.49
N GLU A 210 -10.35 28.01 17.93
CA GLU A 210 -10.30 27.30 19.20
C GLU A 210 -9.19 26.23 19.20
N HIS A 211 -9.07 25.45 18.12
CA HIS A 211 -7.95 24.51 17.97
C HIS A 211 -6.60 25.23 18.01
N ALA A 212 -6.46 26.34 17.29
CA ALA A 212 -5.26 27.15 17.26
C ALA A 212 -4.87 27.67 18.66
N ALA A 213 -5.86 28.17 19.42
CA ALA A 213 -5.66 28.63 20.79
C ALA A 213 -5.20 27.50 21.72
N ARG A 214 -5.85 26.33 21.66
CA ARG A 214 -5.47 25.14 22.46
C ARG A 214 -4.06 24.64 22.15
N LEU A 215 -3.63 24.76 20.89
CA LEU A 215 -2.30 24.32 20.45
C LEU A 215 -1.22 25.41 20.59
N GLY A 216 -1.60 26.65 20.94
CA GLY A 216 -0.68 27.79 20.92
C GLY A 216 -0.10 28.02 19.53
N VAL A 217 -0.96 28.05 18.51
CA VAL A 217 -0.63 28.26 17.10
C VAL A 217 -1.32 29.52 16.61
N LYS A 218 -0.67 30.30 15.76
CA LYS A 218 -1.28 31.47 15.14
C LYS A 218 -2.28 31.01 14.06
N VAL A 219 -3.47 31.61 14.05
CA VAL A 219 -4.42 31.51 12.96
C VAL A 219 -4.58 32.87 12.28
N ILE A 220 -4.62 32.87 10.96
CA ILE A 220 -4.99 34.03 10.12
C ILE A 220 -6.42 33.80 9.63
N GLN A 221 -7.28 34.79 9.90
CA GLN A 221 -8.70 34.73 9.60
C GLN A 221 -9.23 36.14 9.34
N HIS A 222 -10.18 36.26 8.43
CA HIS A 222 -10.90 37.51 8.14
C HIS A 222 -12.34 37.42 8.64
N GLN A 223 -13.16 38.42 8.30
CA GLN A 223 -14.60 38.40 8.60
C GLN A 223 -15.31 37.29 7.79
N GLU A 224 -16.44 36.80 8.31
CA GLU A 224 -17.29 35.85 7.59
C GLU A 224 -17.65 36.37 6.18
N GLY A 225 -17.62 35.48 5.20
CA GLY A 225 -17.89 35.80 3.79
C GLY A 225 -16.73 36.48 3.04
N SER A 226 -15.58 36.69 3.70
CA SER A 226 -14.36 37.17 3.03
C SER A 226 -13.87 36.20 1.97
N ASP A 227 -13.07 36.69 1.02
CA ASP A 227 -12.45 35.87 -0.02
C ASP A 227 -11.40 34.90 0.56
N PRO A 228 -11.58 33.58 0.44
CA PRO A 228 -10.65 32.59 0.99
C PRO A 228 -9.25 32.68 0.41
N ALA A 229 -9.12 33.03 -0.87
CA ALA A 229 -7.81 33.20 -1.48
C ALA A 229 -7.02 34.35 -0.83
N ALA A 230 -7.70 35.42 -0.40
CA ALA A 230 -7.06 36.53 0.31
C ALA A 230 -6.60 36.11 1.72
N VAL A 231 -7.44 35.39 2.47
CA VAL A 231 -7.05 34.87 3.81
C VAL A 231 -5.81 33.99 3.71
N LEU A 232 -5.79 33.08 2.74
CA LEU A 232 -4.68 32.15 2.57
C LEU A 232 -3.42 32.84 2.01
N TYR A 233 -3.57 33.88 1.19
CA TYR A 233 -2.45 34.74 0.80
C TYR A 233 -1.81 35.40 2.02
N ASP A 234 -2.59 36.06 2.87
CA ASP A 234 -2.11 36.75 4.06
C ASP A 234 -1.49 35.75 5.07
N THR A 235 -1.99 34.51 5.09
CA THR A 235 -1.39 33.41 5.87
C THR A 235 0.04 33.11 5.41
N VAL A 236 0.26 33.02 4.09
CA VAL A 236 1.59 32.77 3.52
C VAL A 236 2.52 33.95 3.75
N GLU A 237 2.04 35.19 3.57
CA GLU A 237 2.86 36.38 3.81
C GLU A 237 3.24 36.53 5.29
N TYR A 238 2.31 36.22 6.21
CA TYR A 238 2.62 36.14 7.64
C TYR A 238 3.71 35.11 7.92
N ALA A 239 3.60 33.90 7.34
CA ALA A 239 4.57 32.83 7.54
C ALA A 239 5.97 33.24 7.07
N LYS A 240 6.09 33.85 5.90
CA LYS A 240 7.37 34.37 5.38
C LYS A 240 7.97 35.44 6.29
N ALA A 241 7.15 36.41 6.72
CA ALA A 241 7.61 37.53 7.55
C ALA A 241 8.06 37.11 8.96
N HIS A 242 7.59 35.95 9.44
CA HIS A 242 7.92 35.41 10.77
C HIS A 242 8.75 34.13 10.70
N GLU A 243 9.32 33.81 9.54
CA GLU A 243 10.18 32.64 9.31
C GLU A 243 9.54 31.31 9.78
N ILE A 244 8.23 31.18 9.57
CA ILE A 244 7.46 29.98 9.95
C ILE A 244 7.74 28.84 8.97
N ASP A 245 7.87 27.62 9.48
CA ASP A 245 8.24 26.45 8.69
C ASP A 245 7.09 25.92 7.84
N VAL A 246 5.87 25.86 8.39
CA VAL A 246 4.71 25.22 7.75
C VAL A 246 3.46 26.10 7.80
N VAL A 247 2.78 26.23 6.66
CA VAL A 247 1.44 26.80 6.52
C VAL A 247 0.45 25.68 6.30
N LEU A 248 -0.58 25.58 7.16
CA LEU A 248 -1.71 24.68 6.95
C LEU A 248 -2.97 25.50 6.63
N ALA A 249 -3.51 25.32 5.43
CA ALA A 249 -4.66 26.07 4.95
C ALA A 249 -5.93 25.22 4.92
N ASP A 250 -6.96 25.66 5.66
CA ASP A 250 -8.30 25.06 5.60
C ASP A 250 -9.06 25.54 4.36
N THR A 251 -10.00 24.74 3.87
CA THR A 251 -10.90 25.11 2.77
C THR A 251 -12.32 24.64 3.01
N ALA A 252 -13.26 25.28 2.32
CA ALA A 252 -14.65 24.86 2.32
C ALA A 252 -14.82 23.49 1.65
N GLY A 253 -15.67 22.62 2.21
CA GLY A 253 -15.92 21.26 1.69
C GLY A 253 -17.21 21.06 0.91
N ARG A 254 -17.80 22.11 0.34
CA ARG A 254 -19.13 22.07 -0.31
C ARG A 254 -19.08 21.43 -1.71
N PHE A 255 -18.77 20.14 -1.78
CA PHE A 255 -18.60 19.40 -3.04
C PHE A 255 -19.87 19.33 -3.90
N HIS A 256 -21.07 19.41 -3.30
CA HIS A 256 -22.35 19.37 -4.04
C HIS A 256 -22.58 20.59 -4.95
N ASN A 257 -21.91 21.73 -4.71
CA ASN A 257 -21.94 22.89 -5.62
C ASN A 257 -20.63 23.00 -6.41
N ARG A 258 -20.40 22.00 -7.27
CA ARG A 258 -19.12 21.74 -7.95
C ARG A 258 -18.51 22.98 -8.61
N LYS A 259 -19.26 23.71 -9.45
CA LYS A 259 -18.72 24.85 -10.21
C LYS A 259 -18.14 25.97 -9.33
N ASN A 260 -18.80 26.29 -8.23
CA ASN A 260 -18.36 27.36 -7.33
C ASN A 260 -17.17 26.93 -6.47
N LEU A 261 -17.15 25.67 -6.03
CA LEU A 261 -15.99 25.13 -5.29
C LEU A 261 -14.74 25.07 -6.17
N MET A 262 -14.87 24.65 -7.43
CA MET A 262 -13.73 24.55 -8.34
C MET A 262 -13.11 25.93 -8.63
N SER A 263 -13.93 26.93 -8.98
CA SER A 263 -13.42 28.28 -9.26
C SER A 263 -12.70 28.91 -8.06
N GLN A 264 -13.18 28.61 -6.86
CA GLN A 264 -12.56 29.01 -5.61
C GLN A 264 -11.22 28.30 -5.38
N LEU A 265 -11.15 26.98 -5.54
CA LEU A 265 -9.91 26.20 -5.40
C LEU A 265 -8.87 26.62 -6.44
N ASP A 266 -9.27 26.85 -7.70
CA ASP A 266 -8.38 27.35 -8.76
C ASP A 266 -7.80 28.72 -8.42
N LYS A 267 -8.59 29.60 -7.81
CA LYS A 267 -8.12 30.90 -7.34
C LYS A 267 -7.14 30.72 -6.17
N ILE A 268 -7.45 29.87 -5.20
CA ILE A 268 -6.56 29.57 -4.07
C ILE A 268 -5.22 29.03 -4.57
N ARG A 269 -5.21 28.04 -5.48
CA ARG A 269 -3.97 27.47 -6.01
C ARG A 269 -3.12 28.50 -6.73
N ARG A 270 -3.72 29.40 -7.51
CA ARG A 270 -2.99 30.48 -8.20
C ARG A 270 -2.38 31.50 -7.26
N VAL A 271 -3.09 31.84 -6.18
CA VAL A 271 -2.69 32.90 -5.24
C VAL A 271 -1.73 32.36 -4.17
N MET A 272 -2.10 31.26 -3.51
CA MET A 272 -1.32 30.62 -2.45
C MET A 272 -0.12 29.83 -2.99
N LYS A 273 -0.24 29.25 -4.19
CA LYS A 273 0.75 28.33 -4.78
C LYS A 273 1.18 27.23 -3.79
N PRO A 274 0.26 26.35 -3.37
CA PRO A 274 0.57 25.30 -2.40
C PRO A 274 1.66 24.35 -2.93
N ASP A 275 2.53 23.88 -2.05
CA ASP A 275 3.54 22.86 -2.37
C ASP A 275 2.93 21.46 -2.29
N LEU A 276 1.93 21.28 -1.40
CA LEU A 276 1.20 20.03 -1.22
C LEU A 276 -0.31 20.28 -1.12
N VAL A 277 -1.09 19.62 -1.97
CA VAL A 277 -2.56 19.56 -1.86
C VAL A 277 -2.96 18.21 -1.26
N VAL A 278 -3.57 18.24 -0.07
CA VAL A 278 -3.99 17.04 0.67
C VAL A 278 -5.50 16.92 0.68
N TYR A 279 -6.02 15.85 0.09
CA TYR A 279 -7.45 15.52 0.11
C TYR A 279 -7.80 14.72 1.37
N VAL A 280 -8.81 15.16 2.12
CA VAL A 280 -9.26 14.51 3.36
C VAL A 280 -10.61 13.84 3.18
N ASP A 281 -10.65 12.54 3.46
CA ASP A 281 -11.88 11.75 3.47
C ASP A 281 -11.94 10.84 4.72
N GLU A 282 -13.01 10.07 4.86
CA GLU A 282 -13.21 9.12 5.95
C GLU A 282 -13.03 7.66 5.47
N ALA A 283 -12.23 6.87 6.19
CA ALA A 283 -11.97 5.47 5.84
C ALA A 283 -13.26 4.63 5.88
N VAL A 284 -14.15 4.92 6.83
CA VAL A 284 -15.43 4.22 7.02
C VAL A 284 -16.40 4.33 5.83
N ALA A 285 -16.15 5.24 4.89
CA ALA A 285 -16.94 5.36 3.67
C ALA A 285 -16.57 4.29 2.62
N GLY A 286 -15.51 3.49 2.83
CA GLY A 286 -15.18 2.38 1.95
C GLY A 286 -14.93 2.83 0.50
N ASN A 287 -15.56 2.15 -0.44
CA ASN A 287 -15.48 2.48 -1.87
C ASN A 287 -16.00 3.88 -2.22
N ASP A 288 -16.90 4.48 -1.43
CA ASP A 288 -17.35 5.86 -1.69
C ASP A 288 -16.20 6.85 -1.52
N ALA A 289 -15.28 6.61 -0.58
CA ALA A 289 -14.08 7.43 -0.42
C ALA A 289 -13.16 7.31 -1.64
N VAL A 290 -13.03 6.11 -2.21
CA VAL A 290 -12.24 5.85 -3.44
C VAL A 290 -12.80 6.65 -4.60
N VAL A 291 -14.12 6.57 -4.84
CA VAL A 291 -14.80 7.29 -5.92
C VAL A 291 -14.67 8.80 -5.73
N ARG A 292 -14.90 9.33 -4.53
CA ARG A 292 -14.77 10.76 -4.25
C ARG A 292 -13.34 11.26 -4.42
N ALA A 293 -12.34 10.51 -3.96
CA ALA A 293 -10.93 10.85 -4.12
C ALA A 293 -10.55 10.92 -5.60
N LYS A 294 -11.00 9.94 -6.40
CA LYS A 294 -10.79 9.93 -7.86
C LYS A 294 -11.46 11.14 -8.53
N ASP A 295 -12.74 11.35 -8.26
CA ASP A 295 -13.50 12.51 -8.80
C ASP A 295 -12.82 13.84 -8.45
N PHE A 296 -12.34 13.98 -7.20
CA PHE A 296 -11.65 15.19 -6.77
C PHE A 296 -10.30 15.36 -7.47
N ASN A 297 -9.51 14.28 -7.56
CA ASN A 297 -8.21 14.32 -8.23
C ASN A 297 -8.33 14.66 -9.72
N ASP A 298 -9.32 14.08 -10.42
CA ASP A 298 -9.57 14.34 -11.84
C ASP A 298 -9.97 15.80 -12.11
N LEU A 299 -10.66 16.44 -11.15
CA LEU A 299 -11.19 17.80 -11.30
C LEU A 299 -10.24 18.89 -10.78
N VAL A 300 -9.59 18.66 -9.63
CA VAL A 300 -8.78 19.66 -8.92
C VAL A 300 -7.31 19.31 -8.96
N GLY A 301 -6.96 18.03 -8.93
CA GLY A 301 -5.62 17.54 -8.67
C GLY A 301 -5.30 17.51 -7.17
N THR A 302 -4.75 16.38 -6.74
CA THR A 302 -4.32 16.12 -5.37
C THR A 302 -2.90 15.55 -5.38
N ASP A 303 -2.11 15.86 -4.36
CA ASP A 303 -0.75 15.35 -4.21
C ASP A 303 -0.68 14.21 -3.18
N ALA A 304 -1.52 14.24 -2.13
CA ALA A 304 -1.62 13.17 -1.15
C ALA A 304 -3.03 13.08 -0.53
N VAL A 305 -3.34 11.95 0.12
CA VAL A 305 -4.62 11.74 0.82
C VAL A 305 -4.41 11.60 2.32
N MET A 306 -5.37 12.08 3.11
CA MET A 306 -5.48 11.75 4.52
C MET A 306 -6.83 11.09 4.80
N LEU A 307 -6.80 9.93 5.45
CA LEU A 307 -8.01 9.21 5.83
C LEU A 307 -8.29 9.38 7.31
N THR A 308 -9.46 9.87 7.65
CA THR A 308 -9.93 9.99 9.03
C THR A 308 -10.75 8.77 9.45
N LYS A 309 -10.99 8.61 10.75
CA LYS A 309 -11.81 7.52 11.32
C LYS A 309 -11.29 6.13 10.93
N ALA A 310 -9.98 5.98 10.72
CA ALA A 310 -9.36 4.71 10.36
C ALA A 310 -9.44 3.69 11.51
N ASP A 311 -9.55 4.18 12.75
CA ASP A 311 -9.84 3.38 13.95
C ASP A 311 -11.24 2.75 13.94
N MET A 312 -12.16 3.31 13.17
CA MET A 312 -13.56 2.88 13.08
C MET A 312 -13.85 2.11 11.78
N ASP A 313 -12.84 1.85 10.95
CA ASP A 313 -12.98 1.08 9.71
C ASP A 313 -12.73 -0.42 9.99
N PRO A 314 -13.79 -1.26 10.05
CA PRO A 314 -13.63 -2.68 10.30
C PRO A 314 -13.10 -3.44 9.08
N ARG A 315 -13.15 -2.85 7.88
CA ARG A 315 -12.88 -3.51 6.60
C ARG A 315 -11.47 -3.22 6.09
N GLY A 316 -11.05 -1.95 6.09
CA GLY A 316 -9.68 -1.56 5.75
C GLY A 316 -9.34 -1.44 4.27
N GLY A 317 -10.23 -1.86 3.37
CA GLY A 317 -9.96 -1.83 1.93
C GLY A 317 -9.88 -0.43 1.34
N ALA A 318 -10.49 0.58 1.96
CA ALA A 318 -10.45 1.96 1.48
C ALA A 318 -9.02 2.52 1.40
N ALA A 319 -8.20 2.26 2.43
CA ALA A 319 -6.82 2.73 2.47
C ALA A 319 -5.94 2.06 1.39
N ILE A 320 -6.16 0.77 1.14
CA ILE A 320 -5.45 0.04 0.08
C ILE A 320 -5.86 0.56 -1.29
N SER A 321 -7.16 0.78 -1.47
CA SER A 321 -7.74 1.11 -2.77
C SER A 321 -7.40 2.51 -3.24
N ILE A 322 -7.49 3.49 -2.33
CA ILE A 322 -7.26 4.90 -2.71
C ILE A 322 -5.88 5.08 -3.30
N ALA A 323 -4.82 4.60 -2.64
CA ALA A 323 -3.45 4.82 -3.07
C ALA A 323 -3.22 4.43 -4.54
N GLN A 324 -3.70 3.24 -4.91
CA GLN A 324 -3.60 2.70 -6.26
C GLN A 324 -4.53 3.42 -7.25
N THR A 325 -5.81 3.60 -6.90
CA THR A 325 -6.80 4.16 -7.84
C THR A 325 -6.49 5.60 -8.25
N ILE A 326 -6.00 6.44 -7.34
CA ILE A 326 -5.63 7.82 -7.69
C ILE A 326 -4.15 8.00 -8.02
N GLY A 327 -3.32 6.99 -7.74
CA GLY A 327 -1.87 7.04 -7.93
C GLY A 327 -1.17 8.09 -7.06
N LYS A 328 -1.69 8.33 -5.85
CA LYS A 328 -1.15 9.31 -4.88
C LYS A 328 -0.98 8.67 -3.52
N PRO A 329 0.09 9.03 -2.78
CA PRO A 329 0.34 8.44 -1.47
C PRO A 329 -0.69 8.88 -0.44
N ILE A 330 -0.91 8.02 0.55
CA ILE A 330 -1.56 8.41 1.80
C ILE A 330 -0.51 9.08 2.68
N LEU A 331 -0.83 10.24 3.23
CA LEU A 331 0.02 11.03 4.11
C LEU A 331 -0.15 10.61 5.57
N PHE A 332 -1.41 10.56 6.02
CA PHE A 332 -1.77 10.27 7.41
C PHE A 332 -3.05 9.43 7.51
N LEU A 333 -3.14 8.66 8.58
CA LEU A 333 -4.40 8.10 9.10
C LEU A 333 -4.78 8.84 10.39
N GLY A 334 -6.01 9.30 10.48
CA GLY A 334 -6.63 9.78 11.71
C GLY A 334 -7.29 8.62 12.43
N THR A 335 -6.84 8.33 13.65
CA THR A 335 -7.15 7.09 14.39
C THR A 335 -7.88 7.38 15.72
N GLY A 336 -8.69 8.44 15.77
CA GLY A 336 -9.38 8.86 16.98
C GLY A 336 -9.73 10.35 16.98
N GLN A 337 -9.98 10.93 18.16
CA GLN A 337 -10.46 12.31 18.31
C GLN A 337 -9.41 13.27 18.90
N GLY A 338 -8.45 12.76 19.67
CA GLY A 338 -7.38 13.54 20.27
C GLY A 338 -6.36 14.04 19.23
N TYR A 339 -5.56 15.05 19.61
CA TYR A 339 -4.54 15.61 18.71
C TYR A 339 -3.43 14.62 18.36
N ASP A 340 -3.18 13.65 19.24
CA ASP A 340 -2.21 12.57 19.04
C ASP A 340 -2.76 11.39 18.23
N ASP A 341 -4.06 11.39 17.94
CA ASP A 341 -4.72 10.33 17.17
C ASP A 341 -4.54 10.57 15.66
N ILE A 342 -3.28 10.70 15.25
CA ILE A 342 -2.83 10.85 13.87
C ILE A 342 -1.51 10.09 13.70
N VAL A 343 -1.44 9.24 12.67
CA VAL A 343 -0.24 8.45 12.37
C VAL A 343 0.18 8.65 10.92
N PRO A 344 1.47 8.90 10.63
CA PRO A 344 1.97 8.89 9.26
C PRO A 344 1.70 7.54 8.62
N PHE A 345 1.23 7.55 7.38
CA PHE A 345 1.01 6.29 6.67
C PHE A 345 2.36 5.69 6.24
N ARG A 346 2.56 4.42 6.56
CA ARG A 346 3.76 3.65 6.22
C ARG A 346 3.29 2.35 5.58
N PRO A 347 3.40 2.19 4.25
CA PRO A 347 2.93 1.00 3.55
C PRO A 347 3.43 -0.29 4.19
N GLU A 348 4.71 -0.35 4.56
CA GLU A 348 5.33 -1.52 5.19
C GLU A 348 4.62 -1.90 6.48
N ARG A 349 4.39 -0.93 7.38
CA ARG A 349 3.70 -1.19 8.65
C ARG A 349 2.27 -1.67 8.45
N VAL A 350 1.55 -1.08 7.49
CA VAL A 350 0.17 -1.46 7.18
C VAL A 350 0.11 -2.88 6.63
N VAL A 351 1.01 -3.22 5.69
CA VAL A 351 1.08 -4.56 5.12
C VAL A 351 1.46 -5.59 6.20
N ASP A 352 2.45 -5.29 7.03
CA ASP A 352 2.90 -6.18 8.11
C ASP A 352 1.77 -6.43 9.13
N GLU A 353 0.98 -5.40 9.49
CA GLU A 353 -0.23 -5.54 10.33
C GLU A 353 -1.30 -6.42 9.65
N LEU A 354 -1.55 -6.24 8.34
CA LEU A 354 -2.54 -6.99 7.57
C LEU A 354 -2.22 -8.48 7.40
N ILE A 355 -0.95 -8.82 7.20
CA ILE A 355 -0.52 -10.22 7.03
C ILE A 355 -0.16 -10.87 8.37
N GLY A 356 -0.07 -10.10 9.45
CA GLY A 356 0.33 -10.58 10.78
C GLY A 356 1.79 -11.03 10.85
N ALA A 357 2.65 -10.45 10.01
CA ALA A 357 4.09 -10.54 10.19
C ALA A 357 4.44 -9.57 11.33
N GLU A 358 4.65 -10.09 12.54
CA GLU A 358 5.27 -9.25 13.58
C GLU A 358 6.68 -8.88 13.10
N GLY A 359 6.95 -7.57 13.07
CA GLY A 359 8.23 -6.99 12.64
C GLY A 359 9.39 -7.27 13.58
#